data_AF-A0A136K971-F1
#
_entry.id   AF-A0A136K971-F1
#
_cell.length_a   1.000
_cell.length_b   1.000
_cell.length_c   1.000
_cell.angle_alpha   90.00
_cell.angle_beta   90.00
_cell.angle_gamma   90.00
#
_symmetry.space_group_name_H-M   'P 1'
#
loop_
_entity.id
_entity.type
_entity.pdbx_description
1 polymer ?
#
loop_
_entity_poly.entity_id
_entity_poly.type
_entity_poly.pdbx_seq_one_letter_code
_entity_poly.pdbx_strand_id
1 'polypeptide(L)'
;MLERFAQERETALKLYDERFCRMWEFYLAACEMAFRNGRLMVFQIQLAKRRDSVPLTRDYIAETEAGQIAGNMSSDTDTRRAS
;
A
#
# COMPACT_ATOMS: atom_id res chain seq x y z
N MET A 1 14.13 -1.19 3.00
CA MET A 1 13.36 -0.65 4.15
C MET A 1 14.30 -0.32 5.29
N LEU A 2 15.25 -1.22 5.55
CA LEU A 2 16.33 -1.04 6.50
C LEU A 2 17.16 0.24 6.27
N GLU A 3 17.45 0.60 5.01
CA GLU A 3 18.25 1.80 4.68
C GLU A 3 17.67 3.11 5.24
N ARG A 4 16.35 3.29 5.17
CA ARG A 4 15.69 4.48 5.73
C ARG A 4 15.79 4.50 7.26
N PHE A 5 15.70 3.33 7.90
CA PHE A 5 15.87 3.24 9.35
C PHE A 5 17.32 3.51 9.76
N ALA A 6 18.31 3.03 9.01
CA ALA A 6 19.72 3.27 9.28
C ALA A 6 20.07 4.77 9.24
N GLN A 7 19.46 5.54 8.33
CA GLN A 7 19.62 6.99 8.24
C GLN A 7 19.04 7.73 9.46
N GLU A 8 17.98 7.21 10.07
CA GLU A 8 17.27 7.82 11.21
C GLU A 8 17.57 7.13 12.56
N ARG A 9 18.58 6.24 12.60
CA ARG A 9 18.88 5.42 13.77
C ARG A 9 19.21 6.25 15.00
N GLU A 10 19.94 7.35 14.83
CA GLU A 10 20.28 8.26 15.94
C GLU A 10 19.03 8.91 16.56
N THR A 11 18.05 9.26 15.72
CA THR A 11 16.75 9.78 16.18
C THR A 11 16.01 8.73 17.00
N ALA A 12 15.98 7.48 16.52
CA ALA A 12 15.39 6.36 17.24
C ALA A 12 16.10 6.08 18.58
N LEU A 13 17.43 6.17 18.63
CA LEU A 13 18.21 5.97 19.85
C LEU A 13 17.96 7.07 20.90
N LYS A 14 17.64 8.30 20.49
CA LYS A 14 17.27 9.39 21.42
C LYS A 14 15.89 9.18 22.05
N LEU A 15 14.99 8.52 21.32
CA LEU A 15 13.62 8.22 21.78
C LEU A 15 13.54 6.92 22.60
N TYR A 16 14.44 5.97 22.31
CA TYR A 16 14.45 4.64 22.90
C TYR A 16 15.84 4.30 23.43
N ASP A 17 16.19 3.01 23.44
CA ASP A 17 17.50 2.53 23.84
C ASP A 17 18.19 1.74 22.73
N GLU A 18 19.48 1.50 22.93
CA GLU A 18 20.33 0.80 21.98
C GLU A 18 19.87 -0.68 21.78
N ARG A 19 19.23 -1.27 22.79
CA ARG A 19 18.65 -2.62 22.69
C ARG A 19 17.49 -2.64 21.70
N PHE A 20 16.60 -1.66 21.78
CA PHE A 20 15.49 -1.50 20.86
C PHE A 20 15.99 -1.29 19.43
N CYS A 21 16.95 -0.38 19.22
CA CYS A 21 17.50 -0.12 17.89
C CYS A 21 18.03 -1.41 17.24
N ARG A 22 18.83 -2.21 17.95
CA ARG A 22 19.35 -3.49 17.41
C ARG A 22 18.26 -4.51 17.08
N MET A 23 17.27 -4.63 17.97
CA MET A 23 16.13 -5.51 17.73
C MET A 23 15.38 -5.08 16.45
N TRP A 24 15.20 -3.78 16.28
CA TRP A 24 14.48 -3.21 15.14
C TRP A 24 15.24 -3.39 13.83
N GLU A 25 16.56 -3.17 13.83
CA GLU A 25 17.43 -3.46 12.68
C GLU A 25 17.31 -4.91 12.24
N PHE A 26 17.41 -5.85 13.19
CA PHE A 26 17.27 -7.27 12.91
C PHE A 26 15.91 -7.60 12.32
N TYR A 27 14.83 -7.08 12.91
CA TYR A 27 13.46 -7.28 12.42
C TYR A 27 13.30 -6.79 10.98
N LEU A 28 13.73 -5.56 10.68
CA LEU A 28 13.60 -4.99 9.35
C LEU A 28 14.45 -5.74 8.31
N ALA A 29 15.67 -6.13 8.67
CA ALA A 29 16.55 -6.92 7.82
C ALA A 29 15.95 -8.30 7.52
N ALA A 30 15.42 -8.97 8.53
CA ALA A 30 14.80 -10.29 8.40
C ALA A 30 13.53 -10.23 7.54
N CYS A 31 12.64 -9.24 7.77
CA CYS A 31 11.45 -9.05 6.95
C CYS A 31 11.82 -8.75 5.49
N GLU A 32 12.78 -7.85 5.25
CA GLU A 32 13.25 -7.53 3.90
C GLU A 32 13.77 -8.77 3.17
N MET A 33 14.59 -9.60 3.84
CA MET A 33 15.09 -10.84 3.27
C MET A 33 13.96 -11.85 3.01
N ALA A 34 13.02 -11.99 3.94
CA ALA A 34 11.93 -12.95 3.85
C ALA A 34 10.91 -12.62 2.74
N PHE A 35 10.69 -11.34 2.43
CA PHE A 35 9.86 -10.92 1.29
C PHE A 35 10.62 -10.95 -0.05
N ARG A 36 11.90 -10.56 -0.09
CA ARG A 36 12.67 -10.52 -1.34
C ARG A 36 13.09 -11.91 -1.83
N ASN A 37 13.51 -12.77 -0.90
CA ASN A 37 14.15 -14.05 -1.21
C ASN A 37 13.48 -15.24 -0.51
N GLY A 38 12.64 -14.97 0.49
CA GLY A 38 11.89 -16.00 1.20
C GLY A 38 10.54 -16.30 0.55
N ARG A 39 9.64 -16.87 1.36
CA ARG A 39 8.30 -17.29 0.92
C ARG A 39 7.19 -16.38 1.45
N LEU A 40 7.53 -15.24 2.06
CA LEU A 40 6.53 -14.28 2.51
C LEU A 40 6.02 -13.48 1.33
N MET A 41 4.72 -13.23 1.30
CA MET A 41 4.09 -12.37 0.32
C MET A 41 2.85 -11.71 0.91
N VAL A 42 2.46 -10.59 0.31
CA VAL A 42 1.23 -9.88 0.66
C VAL A 42 0.20 -10.19 -0.41
N PHE A 43 -0.94 -10.77 0.00
CA PHE A 43 -2.05 -11.04 -0.89
C PHE A 43 -3.14 -10.00 -0.71
N GLN A 44 -3.71 -9.56 -1.82
CA GLN A 44 -4.94 -8.77 -1.84
C GLN A 44 -6.01 -9.57 -2.57
N ILE A 45 -7.09 -9.90 -1.85
CA ILE A 45 -8.20 -10.71 -2.37
C ILE A 45 -9.43 -9.82 -2.46
N GLN A 46 -10.04 -9.75 -3.64
CA GLN A 46 -11.31 -9.07 -3.84
C GLN A 46 -12.47 -10.04 -3.64
N LEU A 47 -13.36 -9.73 -2.69
CA LEU A 47 -14.53 -10.54 -2.35
C LEU A 47 -15.80 -9.73 -2.59
N ALA A 48 -16.78 -10.33 -3.27
CA ALA A 48 -18.09 -9.74 -3.54
C ALA A 48 -19.20 -10.76 -3.34
N LYS A 49 -20.36 -10.31 -2.82
CA LYS A 49 -21.53 -11.18 -2.59
C LYS A 49 -22.20 -11.61 -3.90
N ARG A 50 -22.13 -10.78 -4.93
CA ARG A 50 -22.63 -11.07 -6.29
C ARG A 50 -21.50 -10.86 -7.29
N ARG A 51 -21.51 -11.66 -8.36
CA ARG A 51 -20.43 -11.69 -9.36
C ARG A 51 -20.32 -10.39 -10.16
N ASP A 52 -21.42 -9.67 -10.29
CA ASP A 52 -21.58 -8.42 -11.05
C ASP A 52 -21.36 -7.16 -10.20
N SER A 53 -21.04 -7.30 -8.91
CA SER A 53 -20.81 -6.14 -8.02
C SER A 53 -19.50 -5.39 -8.32
N VAL A 54 -18.62 -5.98 -9.13
CA VAL A 54 -17.37 -5.37 -9.57
C VAL A 54 -17.29 -5.50 -11.09
N PRO A 55 -16.72 -4.50 -11.79
CA PRO A 55 -16.50 -4.60 -13.23
C PRO A 55 -15.76 -5.88 -13.58
N LEU A 56 -16.15 -6.50 -14.70
CA LEU A 56 -15.57 -7.77 -15.14
C LEU A 56 -14.09 -7.60 -15.52
N THR A 57 -13.72 -6.43 -16.03
CA THR A 57 -12.33 -6.03 -16.27
C THR A 57 -11.80 -5.23 -15.08
N ARG A 58 -10.48 -5.28 -14.87
CA ARG A 58 -9.81 -4.61 -13.74
C ARG A 58 -9.33 -3.20 -14.06
N ASP A 59 -9.79 -2.62 -15.15
CA ASP A 59 -9.30 -1.33 -15.66
C ASP A 59 -9.53 -0.19 -14.64
N TYR A 60 -10.61 -0.31 -13.85
CA TYR A 60 -10.91 0.61 -12.75
C TYR A 60 -9.79 0.70 -11.69
N ILE A 61 -8.94 -0.32 -11.53
CA ILE A 61 -7.81 -0.27 -10.59
C ILE A 61 -6.77 0.73 -11.11
N ALA A 62 -6.35 0.57 -12.36
CA ALA A 62 -5.36 1.44 -12.97
C ALA A 62 -5.88 2.89 -13.12
N GLU A 63 -7.16 3.06 -13.49
CA GLU A 63 -7.81 4.37 -13.54
C GLU A 63 -7.86 5.04 -12.16
N THR A 64 -8.08 4.27 -11.09
CA THR A 64 -8.05 4.79 -9.72
C THR A 64 -6.65 5.24 -9.33
N GLU A 65 -5.64 4.40 -9.58
CA GLU A 65 -4.23 4.70 -9.28
C GLU A 65 -3.71 5.91 -10.06
N ALA A 66 -4.19 6.10 -11.28
CA ALA A 66 -3.90 7.27 -12.11
C ALA A 66 -4.71 8.53 -11.72
N GLY A 67 -5.62 8.42 -10.73
CA GLY A 67 -6.48 9.53 -10.29
C GLY A 67 -7.61 9.90 -11.27
N GLN A 68 -7.90 9.06 -12.26
CA GLN A 68 -8.83 9.33 -13.35
C GLN A 68 -10.30 9.15 -12.92
N ILE A 69 -10.59 8.21 -12.01
CA ILE A 69 -11.97 7.97 -11.54
C ILE A 69 -12.53 9.17 -10.76
N ALA A 70 -11.71 9.84 -9.96
CA ALA A 70 -12.12 11.06 -9.27
C ALA A 70 -12.47 12.21 -10.23
N GLY A 71 -11.82 12.25 -11.40
CA GLY A 71 -12.12 13.21 -12.48
C GLY A 71 -13.32 12.83 -13.34
N ASN A 72 -13.61 11.54 -13.51
CA ASN A 72 -14.76 11.07 -14.31
C ASN A 72 -16.09 11.12 -13.54
N MET A 73 -16.05 11.03 -12.21
CA MET A 73 -17.24 11.15 -11.37
C MET A 73 -17.80 12.58 -11.35
N SER A 74 -16.93 13.60 -11.46
CA SER A 74 -17.37 15.00 -11.52
C SER A 74 -18.00 15.37 -12.86
N SER A 75 -17.57 14.76 -13.98
CA SER A 75 -18.17 14.98 -15.30
C SER A 75 -19.52 14.27 -15.50
N ASP A 76 -19.73 13.10 -14.89
CA ASP A 76 -21.00 12.36 -15.02
C ASP A 76 -22.13 12.97 -14.16
N THR A 77 -21.78 13.74 -13.12
CA THR A 77 -22.76 14.44 -12.28
C THR A 77 -23.34 15.69 -12.96
N ASP A 78 -22.60 16.30 -13.90
CA ASP A 78 -23.05 17.49 -14.65
C ASP A 78 -24.01 17.11 -15.80
N THR A 79 -23.85 15.92 -16.38
CA THR A 79 -24.69 15.44 -17.50
C THR A 79 -26.09 14.99 -17.05
N ARG A 80 -26.27 14.55 -15.80
CA ARG A 80 -27.60 14.15 -15.26
C ARG A 80 -28.48 15.30 -14.77
N ARG A 81 -27.97 16.54 -14.74
CA ARG A 81 -28.73 17.72 -14.27
C ARG A 81 -29.33 18.56 -15.40
N ALA A 82 -29.07 18.19 -16.65
CA ALA A 82 -29.54 18.88 -17.86
C ALA A 82 -30.50 18.01 -18.70
N SER A 83 -31.38 17.24 -18.06
CA SER A 83 -32.45 16.47 -18.71
C SER A 83 -33.70 16.42 -17.86
#